data_AF-A0A6P3VTR7-F1
#
_entry.id   AF-A0A6P3VTR7-F1
#
_cell.length_a   1.000
_cell.length_b   1.000
_cell.length_c   1.000
_cell.angle_alpha   90.00
_cell.angle_beta   90.00
_cell.angle_gamma   90.00
#
_symmetry.space_group_name_H-M   'P 1'
#
loop_
_entity.id
_entity.type
_entity.pdbx_description
1 polymer ?
#
loop_
_entity_poly.entity_id
_entity_poly.type
_entity_poly.pdbx_seq_one_letter_code
_entity_poly.pdbx_strand_id
1 'polypeptide(L)'
;MSDNEDNFDDGDFDDGEEDEGLDDLENAEDEDQENVQILPAGQGHGANLKRITTAYMTKYERARVLGTRALQIAMCAPVMVELEGETDPLQIAMKELKSRKIPIIIRRYLPDGSYEDWGCDELIITD
;
A
#
# COMPACT_ATOMS: atom_id res chain seq x y z
N MET A 1 16.17 -42.85 -51.63
CA MET A 1 16.73 -41.49 -51.47
C MET A 1 16.16 -41.02 -50.15
N SER A 2 16.84 -41.32 -49.05
CA SER A 2 17.93 -40.55 -48.42
C SER A 2 17.39 -39.34 -47.68
N ASP A 3 17.61 -39.41 -46.37
CA ASP A 3 17.33 -38.48 -45.28
C ASP A 3 17.68 -37.02 -45.59
N ASN A 4 16.88 -36.10 -45.04
CA ASN A 4 17.36 -34.77 -44.69
C ASN A 4 16.76 -34.38 -43.33
N GLU A 5 17.45 -34.82 -42.27
CA GLU A 5 17.27 -34.32 -40.92
C GLU A 5 17.74 -32.86 -40.88
N ASP A 6 16.81 -31.90 -40.94
CA ASP A 6 17.12 -30.51 -40.61
C ASP A 6 17.12 -30.34 -39.09
N ASN A 7 18.31 -30.58 -38.56
CA ASN A 7 18.77 -30.22 -37.23
C ASN A 7 18.72 -28.69 -37.06
N PHE A 8 17.69 -28.16 -36.41
CA PHE A 8 17.71 -26.83 -35.81
C PHE A 8 17.94 -26.97 -34.31
N ASP A 9 19.23 -26.90 -34.00
CA ASP A 9 19.84 -26.70 -32.70
C ASP A 9 19.63 -25.25 -32.21
N ASP A 10 19.72 -25.11 -30.90
CA ASP A 10 19.99 -23.90 -30.14
C ASP A 10 18.84 -22.91 -29.88
N GLY A 11 18.32 -23.02 -28.67
CA GLY A 11 17.39 -22.10 -28.05
C GLY A 11 17.00 -22.62 -26.67
N ASP A 12 18.01 -22.88 -25.83
CA ASP A 12 17.86 -23.03 -24.39
C ASP A 12 17.25 -21.72 -23.85
N PHE A 13 15.92 -21.62 -23.90
CA PHE A 13 15.19 -20.54 -23.26
C PHE A 13 15.08 -20.93 -21.79
N ASP A 14 16.15 -20.63 -21.09
CA ASP A 14 16.22 -20.49 -19.64
C ASP A 14 15.06 -19.58 -19.19
N ASP A 15 13.92 -20.20 -18.86
CA ASP A 15 12.76 -19.56 -18.22
C ASP A 15 13.09 -19.31 -16.74
N GLY A 16 14.18 -18.57 -16.54
CA GLY A 16 14.69 -18.06 -15.29
C GLY A 16 14.36 -16.58 -15.16
N GLU A 17 13.09 -16.21 -15.33
CA GLU A 17 12.58 -15.00 -14.68
C GLU A 17 12.24 -15.40 -13.24
N GLU A 18 13.30 -15.60 -12.44
CA GLU A 18 13.19 -15.54 -10.99
C GLU A 18 12.65 -14.14 -10.68
N ASP A 19 11.35 -14.09 -10.34
CA ASP A 19 10.66 -12.95 -9.75
C ASP A 19 11.31 -12.63 -8.39
N GLU A 20 12.52 -12.09 -8.43
CA GLU A 20 13.28 -11.62 -7.28
C GLU A 20 12.59 -10.37 -6.70
N GLY A 21 11.55 -10.59 -5.91
CA GLY A 21 10.89 -9.50 -5.19
C GLY A 21 9.91 -9.87 -4.09
N LEU A 22 9.61 -11.16 -3.88
CA LEU A 22 8.56 -11.59 -2.95
C LEU A 22 9.05 -12.37 -1.71
N ASP A 23 10.33 -12.77 -1.67
CA ASP A 23 10.85 -13.66 -0.61
C ASP A 23 11.16 -12.95 0.73
N ASP A 24 11.19 -11.61 0.76
CA ASP A 24 11.49 -10.84 1.99
C ASP A 24 10.22 -10.51 2.84
N LEU A 25 9.08 -11.14 2.51
CA LEU A 25 7.81 -10.97 3.24
C LEU A 25 7.52 -12.10 4.24
N GLU A 26 8.32 -13.18 4.28
CA GLU A 26 8.00 -14.38 5.09
C GLU A 26 8.21 -14.22 6.61
N ASN A 27 8.70 -13.08 7.11
CA ASN A 27 8.92 -12.85 8.55
C ASN A 27 8.31 -11.56 9.10
N ALA A 28 7.26 -11.03 8.48
CA ALA A 28 6.44 -10.01 9.14
C ALA A 28 5.48 -10.72 10.11
N GLU A 29 5.89 -10.84 11.38
CA GLU A 29 5.05 -11.28 12.50
C GLU A 29 3.59 -10.83 12.31
N ASP A 30 2.71 -11.78 11.98
CA ASP A 30 1.29 -11.54 11.65
C ASP A 30 0.48 -10.98 12.83
N GLU A 31 1.09 -10.86 14.01
CA GLU A 31 0.41 -10.44 15.24
C GLU A 31 0.02 -8.94 15.25
N ASP A 32 0.62 -8.11 14.40
CA ASP A 32 0.32 -6.66 14.35
C ASP A 32 -0.73 -6.26 13.28
N GLN A 33 -1.16 -7.18 12.41
CA GLN A 33 -2.01 -6.83 11.26
C GLN A 33 -3.48 -6.58 11.63
N GLU A 34 -3.97 -7.10 12.76
CA GLU A 34 -5.38 -7.03 13.15
C GLU A 34 -5.76 -5.73 13.89
N ASN A 35 -4.80 -4.97 14.40
CA ASN A 35 -5.07 -3.81 15.26
C ASN A 35 -5.31 -2.50 14.50
N VAL A 36 -5.33 -2.52 13.17
CA VAL A 36 -5.49 -1.31 12.35
C VAL A 36 -6.64 -1.44 11.35
N GLN A 37 -7.54 -0.46 11.30
CA GLN A 37 -8.63 -0.36 10.34
C GLN A 37 -8.51 0.90 9.48
N ILE A 38 -8.73 0.75 8.17
CA ILE A 38 -8.73 1.86 7.20
C ILE A 38 -10.18 2.33 6.99
N LEU A 39 -10.42 3.62 7.21
CA LEU A 39 -11.74 4.26 7.10
C LEU A 39 -11.70 5.43 6.10
N PRO A 40 -12.81 5.78 5.44
CA PRO A 40 -12.89 7.00 4.65
C PRO A 40 -12.90 8.26 5.54
N ALA A 41 -12.35 9.37 5.05
CA ALA A 41 -12.19 10.63 5.78
C ALA A 41 -13.46 11.24 6.41
N GLY A 42 -14.66 10.81 6.00
CA GLY A 42 -15.93 11.27 6.55
C GLY A 42 -16.49 10.43 7.71
N GLN A 43 -15.83 9.33 8.09
CA GLN A 43 -16.35 8.37 9.08
C GLN A 43 -15.59 8.37 10.40
N GLY A 44 -14.55 9.19 10.54
CA GLY A 44 -13.84 9.40 11.81
C GLY A 44 -14.78 10.01 12.84
N HIS A 45 -15.13 9.22 13.85
CA HIS A 45 -16.00 9.66 14.93
C HIS A 45 -15.15 9.90 16.17
N GLY A 46 -15.06 11.17 16.57
CA GLY A 46 -14.61 11.56 17.90
C GLY A 46 -13.20 12.15 17.92
N ALA A 47 -13.14 13.45 18.18
CA ALA A 47 -11.96 14.08 18.75
C ALA A 47 -11.68 13.42 20.10
N ASN A 48 -10.86 12.38 20.10
CA ASN A 48 -10.39 11.75 21.32
C ASN A 48 -9.45 12.76 22.01
N LEU A 49 -9.91 13.39 23.09
CA LEU A 49 -9.22 14.49 23.77
C LEU A 49 -7.84 14.12 24.32
N LYS A 50 -7.48 12.83 24.34
CA LYS A 50 -6.18 12.36 24.81
C LYS A 50 -5.76 11.07 24.09
N ARG A 51 -5.17 11.21 22.91
CA ARG A 51 -4.49 10.12 22.20
C ARG A 51 -3.19 9.75 22.91
N ILE A 52 -2.91 8.45 23.04
CA ILE A 52 -1.69 7.90 23.64
C ILE A 52 -0.76 7.29 22.60
N THR A 53 -1.27 6.90 21.42
CA THR A 53 -0.41 6.31 20.38
C THR A 53 0.48 7.37 19.71
N THR A 54 1.53 6.90 19.05
CA THR A 54 2.55 7.75 18.43
C THR A 54 1.98 8.60 17.30
N ALA A 55 2.41 9.86 17.15
CA ALA A 55 2.01 10.70 16.00
C ALA A 55 2.71 10.31 14.69
N TYR A 56 3.56 9.28 14.70
CA TYR A 56 4.25 8.76 13.51
C TYR A 56 3.42 7.70 12.81
N MET A 57 3.38 7.76 11.48
CA MET A 57 2.81 6.70 10.64
C MET A 57 3.76 5.50 10.64
N THR A 58 3.23 4.31 10.90
CA THR A 58 4.04 3.09 10.84
C THR A 58 4.27 2.67 9.38
N LYS A 59 5.33 1.88 9.12
CA LYS A 59 5.60 1.33 7.78
C LYS A 59 4.42 0.48 7.26
N TYR A 60 3.73 -0.23 8.15
CA TYR A 60 2.57 -1.06 7.82
C TYR A 60 1.35 -0.21 7.47
N GLU A 61 1.09 0.86 8.20
CA GLU A 61 0.03 1.82 7.90
C GLU A 61 0.27 2.47 6.54
N ARG A 62 1.50 2.94 6.29
CA ARG A 62 1.89 3.53 5.00
C ARG A 62 1.63 2.55 3.86
N ALA A 63 2.09 1.31 3.98
CA ALA A 63 1.87 0.28 2.96
C ALA A 63 0.36 0.04 2.71
N ARG A 64 -0.43 -0.12 3.78
CA ARG A 64 -1.86 -0.38 3.68
C ARG A 64 -2.66 0.79 3.11
N VAL A 65 -2.31 2.02 3.49
CA VAL A 65 -2.92 3.25 2.95
C VAL A 65 -2.61 3.37 1.46
N LEU A 66 -1.35 3.18 1.05
CA LEU A 66 -0.95 3.24 -0.36
C LEU A 66 -1.66 2.15 -1.18
N GLY A 67 -1.67 0.89 -0.71
CA GLY A 67 -2.35 -0.21 -1.39
C GLY A 67 -3.86 0.01 -1.51
N THR A 68 -4.52 0.39 -0.41
CA THR A 68 -5.96 0.68 -0.42
C THR A 68 -6.29 1.84 -1.36
N ARG A 69 -5.47 2.90 -1.33
CA ARG A 69 -5.70 4.08 -2.16
C ARG A 69 -5.42 3.81 -3.64
N ALA A 70 -4.36 3.09 -3.96
CA ALA A 70 -4.04 2.66 -5.31
C ALA A 70 -5.18 1.80 -5.89
N LEU A 71 -5.73 0.87 -5.10
CA LEU A 71 -6.90 0.09 -5.52
C LEU A 71 -8.12 0.98 -5.80
N GLN A 72 -8.41 1.95 -4.93
CA GLN A 72 -9.51 2.89 -5.17
C GLN A 72 -9.31 3.67 -6.48
N ILE A 73 -8.10 4.16 -6.75
CA ILE A 73 -7.77 4.88 -7.98
C ILE A 73 -7.93 3.95 -9.20
N ALA A 74 -7.48 2.70 -9.11
CA ALA A 74 -7.67 1.69 -10.15
C ALA A 74 -9.16 1.40 -10.43
N MET A 75 -10.01 1.52 -9.41
CA MET A 75 -11.47 1.46 -9.53
C MET A 75 -12.10 2.82 -9.92
N CYS A 76 -11.32 3.71 -10.53
CA CYS A 76 -11.74 5.04 -11.01
C CYS A 76 -12.29 5.97 -9.91
N ALA A 77 -11.84 5.82 -8.66
CA ALA A 77 -12.16 6.77 -7.60
C ALA A 77 -11.56 8.16 -7.91
N PRO A 78 -12.18 9.26 -7.42
CA PRO A 78 -11.66 10.61 -7.65
C PRO A 78 -10.26 10.81 -7.06
N VAL A 79 -9.34 11.36 -7.88
CA VAL A 79 -7.98 11.72 -7.49
C VAL A 79 -7.94 13.13 -6.88
N MET A 80 -7.18 13.32 -5.80
CA MET A 80 -7.13 14.54 -4.99
C MET A 80 -5.95 15.48 -5.35
N VAL A 81 -5.06 15.03 -6.23
CA VAL A 81 -3.89 15.76 -6.73
C VAL A 81 -3.96 15.94 -8.25
N GLU A 82 -3.20 16.90 -8.77
CA GLU A 82 -3.06 17.09 -10.21
C GLU A 82 -2.14 16.01 -10.79
N LEU A 83 -2.58 15.42 -11.91
CA LEU A 83 -1.83 14.42 -12.67
C LEU A 83 -0.93 15.15 -13.68
N GLU A 84 0.36 14.83 -13.66
CA GLU A 84 1.42 15.34 -14.54
C GLU A 84 1.88 14.24 -15.52
N GLY A 85 0.98 13.32 -15.87
CA GLY A 85 1.26 12.19 -16.76
C GLY A 85 1.46 10.86 -16.03
N GLU A 86 1.22 10.80 -14.71
CA GLU A 86 1.18 9.53 -14.00
C GLU A 86 -0.03 8.70 -14.43
N THR A 87 0.23 7.47 -14.87
CA THR A 87 -0.81 6.50 -15.25
C THR A 87 -0.95 5.38 -14.24
N ASP A 88 0.08 5.13 -13.44
CA ASP A 88 0.10 4.07 -12.44
C ASP A 88 -0.67 4.49 -11.17
N PRO A 89 -1.68 3.72 -10.73
CA PRO A 89 -2.45 4.02 -9.53
C PRO A 89 -1.60 4.14 -8.26
N LEU A 90 -0.54 3.35 -8.14
CA LEU A 90 0.34 3.40 -6.98
C LEU A 90 1.17 4.69 -6.97
N GLN A 91 1.75 5.10 -8.10
CA GLN A 91 2.42 6.39 -8.23
C GLN A 91 1.49 7.57 -7.87
N ILE A 92 0.24 7.52 -8.32
CA ILE A 92 -0.75 8.56 -7.98
C ILE A 92 -1.03 8.55 -6.47
N ALA A 93 -1.24 7.39 -5.85
CA ALA A 93 -1.42 7.28 -4.41
C ALA A 93 -0.20 7.80 -3.63
N MET A 94 1.03 7.51 -4.08
CA MET A 94 2.25 8.05 -3.46
C MET A 94 2.29 9.59 -3.56
N LYS A 95 1.88 10.16 -4.70
CA LYS A 95 1.80 11.62 -4.90
C LYS A 95 0.77 12.24 -3.97
N GLU A 96 -0.38 11.60 -3.78
CA GLU A 96 -1.39 12.03 -2.81
C GLU A 96 -0.90 11.95 -1.37
N LEU A 97 -0.17 10.88 -0.99
CA LEU A 97 0.39 10.73 0.35
C LEU A 97 1.42 11.82 0.64
N LYS A 98 2.34 12.09 -0.29
CA LYS A 98 3.32 13.18 -0.19
C LYS A 98 2.66 14.55 -0.08
N SER A 99 1.53 14.74 -0.76
CA SER A 99 0.73 15.96 -0.69
C SER A 99 -0.19 16.03 0.53
N ARG A 100 -0.23 14.99 1.37
CA ARG A 100 -1.15 14.83 2.51
C ARG A 100 -2.63 15.01 2.14
N LYS A 101 -3.02 14.53 0.95
CA LYS A 101 -4.39 14.66 0.41
C LYS A 101 -5.15 13.34 0.33
N ILE A 102 -4.61 12.26 0.89
CA ILE A 102 -5.31 10.98 0.90
C ILE A 102 -6.55 11.07 1.81
N PRO A 103 -7.77 10.78 1.31
CA PRO A 103 -9.00 10.88 2.08
C PRO A 103 -9.25 9.60 2.91
N ILE A 104 -8.24 9.18 3.69
CA ILE A 104 -8.26 7.97 4.51
C ILE A 104 -7.92 8.30 5.97
N ILE A 105 -8.60 7.63 6.89
CA ILE A 105 -8.36 7.62 8.34
C ILE A 105 -7.86 6.23 8.74
N ILE A 106 -6.84 6.21 9.59
CA ILE A 106 -6.29 5.03 10.23
C ILE A 106 -6.89 4.95 11.63
N ARG A 107 -7.63 3.89 11.91
CA ARG A 107 -8.12 3.55 13.25
C ARG A 107 -7.17 2.55 13.90
N ARG A 108 -6.54 2.94 15.00
CA ARG A 108 -5.67 2.07 15.81
C ARG A 108 -6.42 1.52 17.01
N TYR A 109 -6.48 0.21 17.15
CA TYR A 109 -7.09 -0.47 18.29
C TYR A 109 -6.08 -0.67 19.41
N LEU A 110 -6.45 -0.25 20.62
CA LEU A 110 -5.70 -0.49 21.84
C LEU A 110 -6.02 -1.89 22.39
N PRO A 111 -5.15 -2.47 23.25
CA PRO A 111 -5.37 -3.80 23.83
C PRO A 111 -6.65 -3.94 24.66
N ASP A 112 -7.22 -2.82 25.13
CA ASP A 112 -8.49 -2.77 25.85
C ASP A 112 -9.72 -2.77 24.92
N GLY A 113 -9.51 -2.82 23.60
CA GLY A 113 -10.55 -2.77 22.58
C GLY A 113 -11.03 -1.36 22.23
N SER A 114 -10.55 -0.32 22.92
CA SER A 114 -10.78 1.07 22.52
C SER A 114 -9.96 1.42 21.27
N TYR A 115 -10.22 2.58 20.66
CA TYR A 115 -9.54 2.95 19.42
C TYR A 115 -9.24 4.45 19.31
N GLU A 116 -8.23 4.76 18.50
CA GLU A 116 -7.84 6.10 18.13
C GLU A 116 -7.92 6.28 16.61
N ASP A 117 -8.69 7.27 16.17
CA ASP A 117 -8.80 7.63 14.76
C ASP A 117 -7.76 8.71 14.44
N TRP A 118 -6.90 8.41 13.46
CA TRP A 118 -5.83 9.26 12.94
C TRP A 118 -6.05 9.55 11.46
N GLY A 119 -6.15 10.82 11.07
CA GLY A 119 -6.10 11.23 9.67
C GLY A 119 -4.73 10.97 9.05
N CYS A 120 -4.68 10.56 7.78
CA CYS A 120 -3.40 10.43 7.07
C CYS A 120 -2.65 11.78 6.97
N ASP A 121 -3.36 12.90 7.03
CA ASP A 121 -2.82 14.26 6.95
C ASP A 121 -2.14 14.74 8.24
N GLU A 122 -2.54 14.19 9.40
CA GLU A 122 -1.99 14.55 10.71
C GLU A 122 -0.80 13.68 11.14
N LEU A 123 -0.63 12.50 10.56
CA LEU A 123 0.49 11.61 10.89
C LEU A 123 1.81 12.08 10.28
N ILE A 124 2.89 11.90 11.04
CA ILE A 124 4.25 12.20 10.61
C ILE A 124 4.78 10.98 9.83
N ILE A 125 5.11 11.20 8.57
CA ILE A 125 5.69 10.18 7.70
C ILE A 125 7.21 10.32 7.76
N THR A 126 7.90 9.25 8.14
CA THR A 126 9.35 9.12 7.98
C THR A 126 9.63 8.54 6.60
N ASP A 127 10.45 9.23 5.82
CA ASP A 127 10.89 8.79 4.49
C ASP A 127 11.83 7.58 4.59
#